data_AF-A0A097AQM9-F1
#
_entry.id   AF-A0A097AQM9-F1
#
_cell.length_a   1.000
_cell.length_b   1.000
_cell.length_c   1.000
_cell.angle_alpha   90.00
_cell.angle_beta   90.00
_cell.angle_gamma   90.00
#
_symmetry.space_group_name_H-M   'P 1'
#
loop_
_entity.id
_entity.type
_entity.pdbx_description
1 polymer ?
#
loop_
_entity_poly.entity_id
_entity_poly.type
_entity_poly.pdbx_seq_one_letter_code
_entity_poly.pdbx_strand_id
1 'polypeptide(L)' 'MSEKLFYEDSYITEIDANIIDKRNSQNKWELVLDKTYFYPEKSSLSN' A
#
# COMPACT_ATOMS: atom_id res chain seq x y z
N MET A 1 -3.53 -11.37 -1.73
CA MET A 1 -4.00 -10.27 -2.60
C MET A 1 -4.56 -9.21 -1.69
N SER A 2 -4.16 -7.95 -1.84
CA SER A 2 -4.63 -6.85 -0.97
C SER A 2 -5.97 -6.30 -1.45
N GLU A 3 -6.91 -6.06 -0.53
CA GLU A 3 -8.15 -5.33 -0.77
C GLU A 3 -7.86 -3.85 -1.04
N LYS A 4 -8.57 -3.27 -2.02
CA LYS A 4 -8.28 -1.94 -2.58
C LYS A 4 -9.40 -0.96 -2.22
N LEU A 5 -9.34 -0.42 -1.01
CA LEU A 5 -10.37 0.46 -0.44
C LEU A 5 -10.54 1.77 -1.22
N PHE A 6 -9.49 2.21 -1.92
CA PHE A 6 -9.51 3.42 -2.75
C PHE A 6 -10.45 3.34 -3.96
N TYR A 7 -10.94 2.15 -4.34
CA TYR A 7 -12.00 2.03 -5.35
C TYR A 7 -13.41 2.12 -4.76
N GLU A 8 -13.55 1.94 -3.45
CA GLU A 8 -14.84 1.93 -2.76
C GLU A 8 -15.20 3.32 -2.22
N ASP A 9 -14.24 3.98 -1.57
CA ASP A 9 -14.41 5.34 -1.07
C ASP A 9 -13.08 6.10 -1.11
N SER A 10 -13.04 7.16 -1.94
CA SER A 10 -11.87 8.01 -2.11
C SER A 10 -11.63 9.00 -0.96
N TYR A 11 -12.58 9.13 -0.02
CA TYR A 11 -12.49 10.05 1.11
C TYR A 11 -11.95 9.40 2.39
N ILE A 12 -11.68 8.09 2.38
CA ILE A 12 -11.06 7.40 3.52
C ILE A 12 -9.63 7.90 3.71
N THR A 13 -9.32 8.39 4.92
CA THR A 13 -7.98 8.88 5.29
C THR A 13 -7.27 8.02 6.34
N GLU A 14 -7.98 7.12 7.00
CA GLU A 14 -7.46 6.29 8.10
C GLU A 14 -8.03 4.87 8.01
N ILE A 15 -7.18 3.85 8.24
CA ILE A 15 -7.58 2.44 8.24
C ILE A 15 -6.82 1.65 9.31
N ASP A 16 -7.46 0.60 9.84
CA ASP A 16 -6.80 -0.48 10.58
C ASP A 16 -6.53 -1.65 9.62
N ALA A 17 -5.28 -2.07 9.45
CA ALA A 17 -4.88 -3.15 8.54
C ALA A 17 -3.81 -4.07 9.14
N ASN A 18 -3.72 -5.30 8.64
CA ASN A 18 -2.70 -6.27 9.08
C ASN A 18 -1.54 -6.33 8.08
N ILE A 19 -0.32 -6.43 8.61
CA ILE A 19 0.87 -6.72 7.80
C ILE A 19 0.87 -8.21 7.45
N ILE A 20 0.84 -8.52 6.16
CA ILE A 20 0.85 -9.90 5.64
C ILE A 20 2.19 -10.30 5.03
N ASP A 21 3.04 -9.34 4.65
CA ASP A 21 4.43 -9.58 4.24
C ASP A 21 5.30 -8.36 4.55
N LYS A 22 6.61 -8.59 4.71
CA LYS A 22 7.60 -7.53 4.94
C LYS A 22 8.94 -7.87 4.31
N ARG A 23 9.55 -6.86 3.68
CA ARG A 23 10.91 -6.95 3.11
C ARG A 23 11.74 -5.77 3.58
N ASN A 24 13.00 -6.03 3.90
CA ASN A 24 13.98 -4.99 4.12
C ASN A 24 14.81 -4.82 2.84
N SER A 25 14.84 -3.61 2.30
CA SER A 25 15.52 -3.26 1.06
C SER A 25 16.14 -1.88 1.21
N GLN A 26 17.44 -1.73 0.93
CA GLN A 26 18.13 -0.43 0.97
C GLN A 26 17.92 0.35 2.27
N ASN A 27 17.92 -0.35 3.42
CA ASN A 27 17.68 0.23 4.76
C ASN A 27 16.27 0.84 4.93
N LYS A 28 15.31 0.41 4.13
CA LYS A 28 13.89 0.76 4.21
C LYS A 28 13.05 -0.52 4.36
N TRP A 29 11.89 -0.37 4.99
CA TRP A 29 10.90 -1.44 5.08
C TRP A 29 9.86 -1.27 3.98
N GLU A 30 9.69 -2.32 3.20
CA GLU A 30 8.59 -2.51 2.27
C GLU A 30 7.59 -3.45 2.95
N LEU A 31 6.34 -3.02 3.10
CA LEU A 31 5.28 -3.77 3.78
C LEU A 31 4.14 -4.07 2.81
N VAL A 32 3.58 -5.26 2.90
CA VAL A 32 2.34 -5.64 2.22
C VAL A 32 1.24 -5.77 3.25
N LEU A 33 0.13 -5.09 3.02
CA LEU A 33 -1.05 -5.10 3.89
C LEU A 33 -2.17 -5.99 3.31
N ASP A 34 -3.04 -6.50 4.18
CA ASP A 34 -4.27 -7.20 3.77
C ASP A 34 -5.25 -6.30 3.03
N LYS A 35 -5.31 -5.01 3.41
CA LYS A 35 -6.09 -3.97 2.74
C LYS A 35 -5.37 -2.61 2.76
N THR A 36 -5.68 -1.76 1.79
CA THR A 36 -5.02 -0.46 1.65
C THR A 36 -5.92 0.60 1.01
N TYR A 37 -5.84 1.83 1.53
CA TYR A 37 -6.37 3.03 0.87
C TYR A 37 -5.30 3.76 0.03
N PHE A 38 -4.03 3.33 0.10
CA PHE A 38 -2.96 3.92 -0.71
C PHE A 38 -3.15 3.55 -2.18
N TYR A 39 -3.45 4.56 -3.00
CA TYR A 39 -3.51 4.40 -4.45
C TYR A 39 -2.10 4.15 -5.00
N PRO A 40 -1.90 3.12 -5.85
CA PRO A 40 -0.59 2.86 -6.43
C PRO A 40 -0.22 3.99 -7.38
N GLU A 41 0.82 4.75 -7.02
CA GLU A 41 1.44 5.67 -7.98
C GLU A 41 2.06 4.83 -9.12
N LYS A 42 1.84 5.26 -10.37
CA LYS A 42 2.67 4.75 -11.47
C LYS A 42 4.11 5.11 -11.11
N SER A 43 4.99 4.13 -10.99
CA SER A 43 6.41 4.42 -10.86
C SER A 43 6.83 5.18 -12.12
N SER A 44 7.00 6.49 -12.00
CA SER A 44 7.72 7.27 -13.01
C SER A 44 9.17 6.81 -12.93
N LEU A 45 9.49 5.73 -13.65
CA LEU A 45 10.87 5.36 -13.94
C LEU A 45 11.45 6.50 -14.79
N SER A 46 12.01 7.51 -14.13
CA SER A 46 13.02 8.36 -14.75
C SER A 46 14.28 7.50 -14.90
N ASN A 47 14.47 6.98 -16.11
CA ASN A 47 15.77 6.48 -16.57
C ASN A 47 16.78 7.63 -16.66
#